data_AF-A0A1Y0L4L3-F1
#
_entry.id   AF-A0A1Y0L4L3-F1
#
_cell.length_a   1.000
_cell.length_b   1.000
_cell.length_c   1.000
_cell.angle_alpha   90.00
_cell.angle_beta   90.00
_cell.angle_gamma   90.00
#
_symmetry.space_group_name_H-M   'P 1'
#
loop_
_entity.id
_entity.type
_entity.pdbx_description
1 polymer ?
#
loop_
_entity_poly.entity_id
_entity_poly.type
_entity_poly.pdbx_seq_one_letter_code
_entity_poly.pdbx_strand_id
1 'polypeptide(L)' 'MSQADDFTEAKALCNEIGGAVLELLGDGRELSVQGLISILQGVQNDDHDYGELRDEAMIRAIRLLQKFVV' A
#
# COMPACT_ATOMS: atom_id res chain seq x y z
N MET A 1 -8.81 20.10 8.46
CA MET A 1 -8.71 19.30 7.23
C MET A 1 -10.10 19.18 6.65
N SER A 2 -10.25 19.30 5.33
CA SER A 2 -11.57 19.24 4.70
C SER A 2 -11.96 17.77 4.47
N GLN A 3 -13.26 17.47 4.46
CA GLN A 3 -13.75 16.12 4.20
C GLN A 3 -13.27 15.55 2.84
N ALA A 4 -12.99 16.43 1.87
CA ALA A 4 -12.45 16.05 0.57
C ALA A 4 -11.01 15.52 0.64
N ASP A 5 -10.23 16.01 1.61
CA ASP A 5 -8.85 15.57 1.84
C ASP A 5 -8.86 14.14 2.41
N ASP A 6 -9.76 13.85 3.37
CA ASP A 6 -9.91 12.52 3.98
C ASP A 6 -10.29 11.45 2.94
N PHE A 7 -11.21 11.76 2.01
CA PHE A 7 -11.57 10.83 0.93
C PHE A 7 -10.42 10.61 -0.06
N THR A 8 -9.61 11.63 -0.30
CA THR A 8 -8.44 11.54 -1.19
C THR A 8 -7.37 10.64 -0.57
N GLU A 9 -7.06 10.81 0.72
CA GLU A 9 -6.15 9.96 1.47
C GLU A 9 -6.64 8.52 1.55
N ALA A 10 -7.93 8.31 1.86
CA ALA A 10 -8.53 6.97 1.93
C ALA A 10 -8.47 6.26 0.58
N LYS A 11 -8.72 6.98 -0.52
CA LYS A 11 -8.62 6.43 -1.88
C LYS A 11 -7.18 6.03 -2.20
N ALA A 12 -6.20 6.88 -1.90
CA ALA A 12 -4.79 6.57 -2.11
C ALA A 12 -4.38 5.31 -1.33
N LEU A 13 -4.77 5.21 -0.06
CA LEU A 13 -4.53 4.03 0.77
C LEU A 13 -5.12 2.75 0.16
N CYS A 14 -6.39 2.79 -0.25
CA CYS A 14 -7.06 1.65 -0.88
C CYS A 14 -6.38 1.24 -2.20
N ASN A 15 -5.90 2.21 -2.98
CA ASN A 15 -5.20 1.94 -4.23
C ASN A 15 -3.88 1.20 -4.00
N GLU A 16 -3.07 1.59 -3.00
CA GLU A 16 -1.82 0.89 -2.72
C GLU A 16 -2.06 -0.54 -2.26
N ILE A 17 -3.02 -0.76 -1.35
CA ILE A 17 -3.38 -2.12 -0.91
C ILE A 17 -3.91 -2.95 -2.08
N GLY A 18 -4.81 -2.38 -2.89
CA GLY A 18 -5.37 -3.05 -4.06
C GLY A 18 -4.31 -3.39 -5.11
N GLY A 19 -3.38 -2.47 -5.38
CA GLY A 19 -2.24 -2.69 -6.27
C GLY A 19 -1.37 -3.85 -5.79
N ALA A 20 -1.02 -3.87 -4.50
CA ALA A 20 -0.25 -4.96 -3.91
C ALA A 20 -0.98 -6.32 -4.00
N VAL A 21 -2.30 -6.35 -3.85
CA VAL A 21 -3.09 -7.59 -4.05
C VAL A 21 -2.98 -8.07 -5.50
N LEU A 22 -3.16 -7.17 -6.47
CA LEU A 22 -3.10 -7.54 -7.89
C LEU A 22 -1.71 -8.02 -8.30
N GLU A 23 -0.66 -7.35 -7.83
CA GLU A 23 0.73 -7.75 -8.10
C GLU A 23 1.03 -9.13 -7.50
N LEU A 24 0.63 -9.34 -6.24
CA LEU A 24 0.85 -10.62 -5.56
C LEU A 24 0.17 -11.79 -6.27
N LEU A 25 -1.10 -11.60 -6.66
CA LEU A 25 -1.86 -12.60 -7.40
C LEU A 25 -1.34 -12.78 -8.83
N GLY A 26 -0.87 -11.72 -9.46
CA GLY A 26 -0.22 -11.74 -10.77
C GLY A 26 1.06 -12.59 -10.78
N ASP A 27 1.81 -12.56 -9.68
CA ASP A 27 2.99 -13.40 -9.45
C ASP A 27 2.65 -14.87 -9.10
N GLY A 28 1.37 -15.21 -8.96
CA GLY A 28 0.93 -16.55 -8.54
C GLY A 28 1.28 -16.89 -7.08
N ARG A 29 1.53 -15.87 -6.25
CA ARG A 29 1.85 -16.05 -4.82
C ARG A 29 0.57 -16.17 -3.99
N GLU A 30 0.68 -16.82 -2.84
CA GLU A 30 -0.42 -16.92 -1.87
C GLU A 30 -0.72 -15.56 -1.23
N LEU A 31 -2.00 -15.17 -1.24
CA LEU A 31 -2.47 -13.94 -0.63
C LEU A 31 -2.25 -13.97 0.90
N SER A 32 -1.21 -13.26 1.33
CA SER A 32 -0.81 -13.16 2.73
C SER A 32 -0.48 -11.72 3.10
N VAL A 33 -0.73 -11.35 4.35
CA VAL A 33 -0.42 -10.00 4.88
C VAL A 33 1.07 -9.70 4.73
N GLN A 34 1.93 -10.68 4.98
CA GLN A 34 3.37 -10.53 4.82
C GLN A 34 3.75 -10.27 3.36
N GLY A 35 3.13 -10.99 2.40
CA GLY A 35 3.38 -10.77 0.98
C GLY A 35 2.95 -9.37 0.52
N LEU A 36 1.81 -8.88 1.00
CA LEU A 36 1.36 -7.50 0.72
C LEU A 36 2.35 -6.46 1.25
N ILE A 37 2.84 -6.64 2.50
CA ILE A 37 3.86 -5.77 3.08
C ILE A 37 5.14 -5.79 2.24
N SER A 38 5.60 -6.97 1.82
CA SER A 38 6.82 -7.09 1.01
C SER A 38 6.72 -6.38 -0.34
N ILE A 39 5.56 -6.43 -1.00
CA ILE A 39 5.35 -5.68 -2.26
C ILE A 39 5.41 -4.17 -2.00
N LEU A 40 4.64 -3.68 -1.02
CA LEU A 40 4.62 -2.26 -0.70
C LEU A 40 6.00 -1.73 -0.28
N GLN A 41 6.77 -2.52 0.48
CA GLN A 41 8.15 -2.16 0.81
C GLN A 41 9.08 -2.20 -0.41
N GLY A 42 8.83 -3.10 -1.37
CA GLY A 42 9.58 -3.13 -2.63
C GLY A 42 9.38 -1.86 -3.44
N VAL A 43 8.13 -1.44 -3.60
CA VAL A 43 7.76 -0.19 -4.30
C VAL A 43 8.31 1.02 -3.55
N GLN A 44 8.24 1.07 -2.23
CA GLN A 44 8.76 2.19 -1.43
C GLN A 44 10.27 2.41 -1.58
N ASN A 45 11.02 1.35 -1.83
CA ASN A 45 12.48 1.39 -1.91
C ASN A 45 12.98 1.40 -3.37
N ASP A 46 12.09 1.51 -4.35
CA ASP A 46 12.51 1.74 -5.73
C ASP A 46 12.91 3.22 -5.93
N ASP A 47 13.68 3.50 -6.98
CA ASP A 47 14.16 4.87 -7.27
C ASP A 47 13.07 5.75 -7.96
N HIS A 48 11.79 5.35 -7.92
CA HIS A 48 10.71 6.05 -8.60
C HIS A 48 10.04 7.07 -7.67
N ASP A 49 9.84 8.28 -8.18
CA ASP A 49 9.05 9.30 -7.50
C ASP A 49 7.57 9.08 -7.80
N TYR A 50 6.84 8.54 -6.81
CA TYR A 50 5.41 8.31 -6.88
C TYR A 50 4.56 9.49 -6.39
N GLY A 51 5.21 10.56 -5.90
CA GLY A 51 4.60 11.73 -5.29
C GLY A 51 4.19 11.52 -3.83
N GLU A 52 4.23 12.62 -3.06
CA GLU A 52 4.06 12.63 -1.60
C GLU A 52 2.79 11.91 -1.11
N LEU A 53 1.65 12.12 -1.78
CA LEU A 53 0.38 11.49 -1.40
C LEU A 53 0.45 9.96 -1.46
N ARG A 54 1.13 9.43 -2.48
CA ARG A 54 1.23 7.99 -2.71
C ARG A 54 2.21 7.35 -1.75
N ASP A 55 3.33 8.02 -1.49
CA ASP A 55 4.32 7.59 -0.48
C ASP A 55 3.72 7.55 0.92
N GLU A 56 2.96 8.59 1.32
CA GLU A 56 2.28 8.60 2.60
C GLU A 56 1.21 7.51 2.70
N ALA A 57 0.44 7.29 1.64
CA ALA A 57 -0.54 6.22 1.57
C ALA A 57 0.11 4.83 1.71
N MET A 58 1.26 4.62 1.07
CA MET A 58 2.03 3.38 1.13
C MET A 58 2.58 3.11 2.54
N ILE A 59 3.15 4.13 3.18
CA ILE A 59 3.61 4.05 4.58
C ILE A 59 2.45 3.69 5.51
N ARG A 60 1.30 4.34 5.33
CA ARG A 60 0.09 4.05 6.12
C ARG A 60 -0.43 2.63 5.85
N ALA A 61 -0.42 2.17 4.59
CA ALA A 61 -0.81 0.81 4.22
C ALA A 61 0.05 -0.23 4.94
N ILE A 62 1.39 -0.08 4.90
CA ILE A 62 2.33 -0.97 5.59
C ILE A 62 2.02 -1.00 7.10
N ARG A 63 1.88 0.16 7.74
CA ARG A 63 1.58 0.25 9.18
C ARG A 63 0.23 -0.38 9.54
N LEU A 64 -0.76 -0.27 8.67
CA LEU A 64 -2.07 -0.88 8.88
C LEU A 64 -1.98 -2.40 8.77
N LEU A 65 -1.31 -2.91 7.73
CA LEU A 65 -1.13 -4.34 7.49
C LEU A 65 -0.31 -5.00 8.61
N GLN A 66 0.71 -4.32 9.15
CA GLN A 66 1.51 -4.81 10.28
C GLN A 66 0.67 -5.15 11.53
N LYS A 67 -0.53 -4.57 11.69
CA LYS A 67 -1.44 -4.91 12.81
C LYS A 67 -2.08 -6.30 12.68
N PHE A 68 -2.03 -6.90 11.49
CA PHE A 68 -2.59 -8.22 11.20
C PHE A 68 -1.53 -9.31 11.10
N VAL A 69 -0.25 -8.96 11.25
CA VAL A 69 0.84 -9.92 11.37
C VAL A 69 0.84 -10.42 12.81
N VAL A 70 0.58 -11.73 12.99
CA VAL A 70 0.62 -12.43 14.28
C VAL A 70 1.94 -13.16 14.42
#